data_AF-F9Y4I1-F1
#
_entry.id   AF-F9Y4I1-F1
#
_cell.length_a   1.000
_cell.length_b   1.000
_cell.length_c   1.000
_cell.angle_alpha   90.00
_cell.angle_beta   90.00
_cell.angle_gamma   90.00
#
_symmetry.space_group_name_H-M   'P 1'
#
loop_
_entity.id
_entity.type
_entity.pdbx_description
1 polymer ?
#
loop_
_entity_poly.entity_id
_entity_poly.type
_entity_poly.pdbx_seq_one_letter_code
_entity_poly.pdbx_strand_id
1 'polypeptide(L)'
;MSISSSMNAGVAGLSANANKLATISDNIANSSTNGYKRAQTEFYAMVIGSSSTKYTAGGVRTTATRVIDERGPLVSTSNATDIAISGRGFLPVTTLSAIEAGGALPFQMTTTGSFSPNAAGYLTTASGHVLMGWAADSTGSIGTQSRDTTSGLTPVRVLTNQVVGSPTTQLTLAANLPATSTEAGATGTVETQVIEYYDNLGKTKTLSVNYIPTVPATGESNTWTVEIYDDAQGGALVGTYDLVFDDSRTGGGRLLSVTTIAGGPYDPATGLMSIDVASGPLTINLGVPGQADGMTQLSDGFAPVAVTRDGAPSGTLTGVEVDASGKLYGTYSNGLTRLLYQIPVVDVPNVNGLQALGSQTYAVSQDSGAFFLWDAGAGPTGEMLGYASEGSAVDVATELTQMIQTQRAYSSNAKVIQTVDEMLQETTNLKR
;
A
#
# COMPACT_ATOMS: atom_id res chain seq x y z
N MET A 1 51.46 12.36 36.74
CA MET A 1 50.46 11.27 36.69
C MET A 1 50.58 10.43 37.94
N SER A 2 49.50 10.16 38.67
CA SER A 2 49.54 9.09 39.67
C SER A 2 49.37 7.75 38.96
N ILE A 3 50.05 6.70 39.43
CA ILE A 3 49.89 5.33 38.92
C ILE A 3 48.41 4.90 38.89
N SER A 4 47.64 5.34 39.89
CA SER A 4 46.19 5.12 39.97
C SER A 4 45.41 5.81 38.84
N SER A 5 45.79 7.03 38.43
CA SER A 5 45.11 7.74 37.33
C SER A 5 45.33 7.08 35.96
N SER A 6 46.53 6.54 35.70
CA SER A 6 46.81 5.77 34.47
C SER A 6 46.09 4.41 34.47
N MET A 7 45.99 3.75 35.62
CA MET A 7 45.27 2.48 35.74
C MET A 7 43.76 2.67 35.51
N ASN A 8 43.14 3.71 36.10
CA ASN A 8 41.73 4.01 35.88
C ASN A 8 41.42 4.33 34.41
N ALA A 9 42.29 5.08 33.73
CA ALA A 9 42.16 5.36 32.30
C ALA A 9 42.31 4.09 31.45
N GLY A 10 43.25 3.20 31.80
CA GLY A 10 43.44 1.91 31.13
C GLY A 10 42.23 0.98 31.27
N VAL A 11 41.66 0.87 32.48
CA VAL A 11 40.44 0.07 32.75
C VAL A 11 39.23 0.63 32.00
N ALA A 12 39.04 1.95 32.01
CA ALA A 12 37.96 2.60 31.27
C ALA A 12 38.09 2.36 29.76
N GLY A 13 39.31 2.45 29.21
CA GLY A 13 39.59 2.14 27.80
C GLY A 13 39.35 0.67 27.45
N LEU A 14 39.64 -0.25 28.37
CA LEU A 14 39.42 -1.68 28.18
C LEU A 14 37.92 -2.03 28.13
N SER A 15 37.14 -1.48 29.06
CA SER A 15 35.67 -1.64 29.06
C SER A 15 35.03 -0.98 27.83
N ALA A 16 35.49 0.21 27.44
CA ALA A 16 35.00 0.92 26.26
C ALA A 16 35.23 0.14 24.96
N ASN A 17 36.44 -0.43 24.77
CA ASN A 17 36.74 -1.28 23.62
C ASN A 17 35.98 -2.61 23.67
N ALA A 18 35.70 -3.17 24.84
CA ALA A 18 34.87 -4.37 24.98
C ALA A 18 33.42 -4.12 24.52
N ASN A 19 32.83 -2.98 24.90
CA ASN A 19 31.50 -2.59 24.42
C ASN A 19 31.47 -2.40 22.89
N LYS A 20 32.51 -1.80 22.32
CA LYS A 20 32.62 -1.67 20.86
C LYS A 20 32.80 -3.03 20.16
N LEU A 21 33.57 -3.95 20.75
CA LEU A 21 33.66 -5.31 20.21
C LEU A 21 32.32 -6.04 20.27
N ALA A 22 31.53 -5.82 21.32
CA ALA A 22 30.19 -6.40 21.44
C ALA A 22 29.26 -5.89 20.34
N THR A 23 29.21 -4.58 20.08
CA THR A 23 28.36 -4.02 19.01
C THR A 23 28.78 -4.48 17.61
N ILE A 24 30.09 -4.55 17.32
CA ILE A 24 30.60 -5.11 16.06
C ILE A 24 30.21 -6.59 15.91
N SER A 25 30.30 -7.35 16.99
CA SER A 25 29.93 -8.78 16.98
C SER A 25 28.43 -8.96 16.71
N ASP A 26 27.58 -8.15 17.33
CA ASP A 26 26.14 -8.14 17.09
C ASP A 26 25.81 -7.75 15.65
N ASN A 27 26.48 -6.74 15.09
CA ASN A 27 26.29 -6.33 13.71
C ASN A 27 26.62 -7.48 12.74
N ILE A 28 27.76 -8.14 12.93
CA ILE A 28 28.19 -9.28 12.08
C ILE A 28 27.20 -10.44 12.18
N ALA A 29 26.76 -10.78 13.41
CA ALA A 29 25.82 -11.87 13.64
C ALA A 29 24.46 -11.64 12.96
N ASN A 30 24.03 -10.38 12.85
CA ASN A 30 22.75 -10.00 12.24
C ASN A 30 22.90 -9.40 10.82
N SER A 31 24.03 -9.63 10.15
CA SER A 31 24.27 -9.17 8.78
C SER A 31 23.30 -9.77 7.75
N SER A 32 22.73 -10.94 8.04
CA SER A 32 21.71 -11.60 7.19
C SER A 32 20.28 -11.38 7.68
N THR A 33 20.08 -10.58 8.72
CA THR A 33 18.73 -10.31 9.26
C THR A 33 18.10 -9.15 8.51
N ASN A 34 16.98 -9.42 7.84
CA ASN A 34 16.20 -8.38 7.15
C ASN A 34 15.74 -7.29 8.13
N GLY A 35 15.86 -6.03 7.73
CA GLY A 35 15.49 -4.87 8.53
C GLY A 35 16.40 -4.59 9.73
N TYR A 36 17.54 -5.29 9.85
CA TYR A 36 18.47 -5.02 10.95
C TYR A 36 19.13 -3.65 10.80
N LYS A 37 19.04 -2.87 11.89
CA LYS A 37 19.70 -1.56 12.02
C LYS A 37 21.00 -1.67 12.79
N ARG A 38 22.06 -1.12 12.18
CA ARG A 38 23.42 -1.16 12.70
C ARG A 38 23.49 -0.57 14.11
N ALA A 39 24.15 -1.26 15.03
CA ALA A 39 24.51 -0.71 16.33
C ALA A 39 25.89 -0.05 16.23
N GLN A 40 26.04 1.14 16.81
CA GLN A 40 27.30 1.87 16.87
C GLN A 40 27.66 2.19 18.33
N THR A 41 28.94 2.10 18.66
CA THR A 41 29.48 2.56 19.94
C THR A 41 30.30 3.82 19.75
N GLU A 42 29.89 4.89 20.40
CA GLU A 42 30.61 6.17 20.44
C GLU A 42 31.41 6.33 21.72
N PHE A 43 32.59 6.93 21.61
CA PHE A 43 33.48 7.19 22.73
C PHE A 43 33.41 8.67 23.13
N TYR A 44 33.25 8.93 24.42
CA TYR A 44 33.28 10.25 25.01
C TYR A 44 34.47 10.36 25.96
N ALA A 45 35.34 11.33 25.71
CA ALA A 45 36.43 11.64 26.62
C ALA A 45 35.87 12.21 27.92
N MET A 46 36.26 11.63 29.05
CA MET A 46 35.93 12.18 30.36
C MET A 46 36.97 13.22 30.73
N VAL A 47 36.53 14.44 31.01
CA VAL A 47 37.41 15.51 31.52
C VAL A 47 37.16 15.65 33.02
N ILE A 48 38.18 15.36 33.82
CA ILE A 48 38.19 15.65 35.25
C ILE A 48 39.03 16.92 35.43
N GLY A 49 38.51 17.90 36.17
CA GLY A 49 39.11 19.23 36.32
C GLY A 49 40.62 19.17 36.56
N SER A 50 41.40 19.75 35.65
CA SER A 50 42.86 19.81 35.71
C SER A 50 43.31 21.04 36.49
N SER A 51 44.16 20.86 37.51
CA SER A 51 44.91 22.01 38.06
C SER A 51 46.11 22.32 37.16
N SER A 52 46.58 23.57 37.11
CA SER A 52 47.66 24.01 36.20
C SER A 52 48.98 23.25 36.38
N THR A 53 49.13 22.48 37.46
CA THR A 53 50.37 21.79 37.84
C THR A 53 50.26 20.26 37.79
N LYS A 54 49.06 19.68 37.65
CA LYS A 54 48.87 18.21 37.61
C LYS A 54 47.79 17.80 36.61
N TYR A 55 48.21 17.02 35.60
CA TYR A 55 47.31 16.33 34.70
C TYR A 55 46.80 15.02 35.31
N THR A 56 45.49 14.83 35.30
CA THR A 56 44.79 13.61 35.73
C THR A 56 44.05 13.07 34.51
N ALA A 57 44.34 11.82 34.14
CA ALA A 57 43.61 11.17 33.06
C ALA A 57 42.16 10.89 33.51
N GLY A 58 41.17 11.42 32.79
CA GLY A 58 39.76 11.21 33.10
C GLY A 58 39.18 9.92 32.54
N GLY A 59 39.86 9.28 31.58
CA GLY A 59 39.41 8.05 30.94
C GLY A 59 38.41 8.30 29.80
N VAL A 60 37.64 7.26 29.46
CA VAL A 60 36.68 7.27 28.36
C VAL A 60 35.40 6.56 28.77
N ARG A 61 34.25 7.05 28.29
CA ARG A 61 32.96 6.39 28.44
C ARG A 61 32.40 6.06 27.06
N THR A 62 31.57 5.03 26.98
CA THR A 62 30.87 4.65 25.75
C THR A 62 29.37 4.79 25.86
N THR A 63 28.75 5.17 24.77
CA THR A 63 27.30 5.02 24.55
C THR A 63 27.11 4.14 23.32
N ALA A 64 26.23 3.15 23.44
CA ALA A 64 25.83 2.31 22.32
C ALA A 64 24.43 2.74 21.88
N THR A 65 24.27 3.06 20.60
CA THR A 65 22.99 3.42 19.99
C THR A 65 22.79 2.62 18.72
N ARG A 66 21.53 2.43 18.31
CA ARG A 66 21.21 1.89 16.98
C ARG A 66 20.99 3.07 16.02
N VAL A 67 21.61 2.99 14.86
CA VAL A 67 21.50 3.97 13.78
C VAL A 67 20.34 3.52 12.90
N ILE A 68 19.13 3.96 13.26
CA ILE A 68 17.86 3.51 12.66
C ILE A 68 17.61 4.25 11.33
N ASP A 69 18.18 5.44 11.17
CA ASP A 69 18.17 6.21 9.92
C ASP A 69 18.98 5.56 8.80
N GLU A 70 20.02 4.78 9.13
CA GLU A 70 20.81 4.04 8.14
C GLU A 70 19.96 2.90 7.55
N ARG A 71 19.80 2.90 6.23
CA ARG A 71 18.97 1.94 5.49
C ARG A 71 19.82 0.85 4.86
N GLY A 72 19.32 -0.39 4.90
CA GLY A 72 19.85 -1.48 4.12
C GLY A 72 19.43 -1.42 2.66
N PRO A 73 20.09 -2.17 1.77
CA PRO A 73 19.64 -2.32 0.38
C PRO A 73 18.29 -3.03 0.32
N LEU A 74 17.46 -2.65 -0.65
CA LEU A 74 16.19 -3.33 -0.92
C LEU A 74 16.43 -4.57 -1.77
N VAL A 75 15.92 -5.71 -1.32
CA VAL A 75 16.03 -6.99 -2.02
C VAL A 75 14.63 -7.38 -2.52
N SER A 76 14.50 -7.60 -3.82
CA SER A 76 13.24 -8.08 -4.42
C SER A 76 12.95 -9.53 -4.00
N THR A 77 11.70 -9.82 -3.70
CA THR A 77 11.21 -11.16 -3.35
C THR A 77 10.10 -11.60 -4.30
N SER A 78 9.66 -12.85 -4.18
CA SER A 78 8.57 -13.41 -5.01
C SER A 78 7.19 -13.29 -4.35
N ASN A 79 7.09 -12.70 -3.16
CA ASN A 79 5.86 -12.66 -2.39
C ASN A 79 5.31 -11.24 -2.33
N ALA A 80 4.05 -11.07 -2.72
CA ALA A 80 3.40 -9.76 -2.84
C ALA A 80 3.28 -9.02 -1.49
N THR A 81 3.19 -9.79 -0.41
CA THR A 81 3.03 -9.30 0.96
C THR A 81 4.35 -9.16 1.72
N ASP A 82 5.48 -9.31 1.03
CA ASP A 82 6.75 -8.81 1.53
C ASP A 82 6.80 -7.31 1.23
N ILE A 83 6.74 -6.51 2.30
CA ILE A 83 6.61 -5.07 2.20
C ILE A 83 7.86 -4.42 2.79
N ALA A 84 8.47 -3.54 2.01
CA ALA A 84 9.54 -2.66 2.45
C ALA A 84 9.18 -1.20 2.16
N ILE A 85 9.82 -0.27 2.86
CA ILE A 85 9.67 1.17 2.60
C ILE A 85 10.94 1.68 1.92
N SER A 86 10.78 2.30 0.76
CA SER A 86 11.85 2.98 0.04
C SER A 86 12.03 4.39 0.59
N GLY A 87 12.94 4.56 1.55
CA GLY A 87 13.27 5.86 2.13
C GLY A 87 12.86 5.98 3.60
N ARG A 88 12.31 7.13 4.00
CA ARG A 88 11.97 7.41 5.40
C ARG A 88 10.60 6.83 5.76
N GLY A 89 10.51 6.29 6.98
CA GLY A 89 9.25 5.84 7.56
C GLY A 89 9.24 4.37 7.99
N PHE A 90 8.15 3.97 8.62
CA PHE A 90 7.94 2.65 9.20
C PHE A 90 6.54 2.13 8.91
N LEU A 91 6.40 0.81 8.84
CA LEU A 91 5.13 0.10 8.79
C LEU A 91 4.53 0.01 10.19
N PRO A 92 3.26 0.39 10.39
CA PRO A 92 2.58 0.27 11.65
C PRO A 92 2.20 -1.19 11.91
N VAL A 93 2.64 -1.73 13.02
CA VAL A 93 2.37 -3.12 13.43
C VAL A 93 1.92 -3.19 14.87
N THR A 94 1.19 -4.25 15.21
CA THR A 94 0.83 -4.62 16.58
C THR A 94 1.21 -6.07 16.84
N THR A 95 1.14 -6.55 18.08
CA THR A 95 1.39 -7.96 18.39
C THR A 95 0.12 -8.79 18.24
N LEU A 96 0.23 -10.00 17.67
CA LEU A 96 -0.89 -10.93 17.54
C LEU A 96 -1.49 -11.29 18.90
N SER A 97 -0.64 -11.44 19.91
CA SER A 97 -1.05 -11.71 21.29
C SER A 97 -1.97 -10.64 21.88
N ALA A 98 -1.81 -9.38 21.48
CA ALA A 98 -2.66 -8.29 21.95
C ALA A 98 -4.04 -8.31 21.29
N ILE A 99 -4.10 -8.70 20.01
CA ILE A 99 -5.36 -8.90 19.29
C ILE A 99 -6.16 -10.04 19.93
N GLU A 100 -5.51 -11.17 20.22
CA GLU A 100 -6.15 -12.33 20.84
C GLU A 100 -6.62 -12.06 22.29
N ALA A 101 -5.89 -11.21 23.02
CA ALA A 101 -6.28 -10.79 24.37
C ALA A 101 -7.46 -9.80 24.39
N GLY A 102 -7.86 -9.23 23.24
CA GLY A 102 -8.99 -8.29 23.13
C GLY A 102 -8.79 -6.96 23.88
N GLY A 103 -7.54 -6.59 24.17
CA GLY A 103 -7.17 -5.41 24.95
C GLY A 103 -6.63 -4.25 24.10
N ALA A 104 -5.88 -3.35 24.75
CA ALA A 104 -5.17 -2.28 24.05
C ALA A 104 -4.11 -2.87 23.11
N LEU A 105 -4.13 -2.44 21.84
CA LEU A 105 -3.17 -2.86 20.83
C LEU A 105 -1.88 -2.04 20.96
N PRO A 106 -0.74 -2.64 21.38
CA PRO A 106 0.52 -1.92 21.47
C PRO A 106 0.96 -1.50 20.07
N PHE A 107 1.11 -0.20 19.87
CA PHE A 107 1.59 0.34 18.60
C PHE A 107 3.11 0.18 18.50
N GLN A 108 3.53 -0.53 17.47
CA GLN A 108 4.93 -0.78 17.14
C GLN A 108 5.18 -0.43 15.68
N MET A 109 6.44 -0.24 15.35
CA MET A 109 6.91 0.16 14.03
C MET A 109 7.95 -0.83 13.54
N THR A 110 7.89 -1.25 12.29
CA THR A 110 8.96 -2.02 11.62
C THR A 110 9.31 -1.38 10.29
N THR A 111 10.49 -1.60 9.75
CA THR A 111 10.88 -1.02 8.45
C THR A 111 10.55 -1.90 7.27
N THR A 112 10.54 -3.21 7.51
CA THR A 112 10.23 -4.26 6.55
C THR A 112 9.48 -5.39 7.25
N GLY A 113 8.73 -6.17 6.50
CA GLY A 113 8.08 -7.36 7.02
C GLY A 113 7.61 -8.28 5.89
N SER A 114 7.81 -9.58 6.09
CA SER A 114 7.14 -10.62 5.30
C SER A 114 5.85 -10.98 6.00
N PHE A 115 4.71 -10.57 5.46
CA PHE A 115 3.41 -10.77 6.06
C PHE A 115 2.66 -11.92 5.39
N SER A 116 2.25 -12.92 6.14
CA SER A 116 1.44 -14.03 5.62
C SER A 116 0.10 -14.07 6.36
N PRO A 117 -1.02 -14.34 5.66
CA PRO A 117 -2.32 -14.46 6.31
C PRO A 117 -2.33 -15.67 7.25
N ASN A 118 -2.70 -15.47 8.51
CA ASN A 118 -2.90 -16.54 9.47
C ASN A 118 -4.27 -17.23 9.31
N ALA A 119 -4.58 -18.24 10.13
CA ALA A 119 -5.87 -18.97 10.07
C ALA A 119 -7.11 -18.06 10.28
N ALA A 120 -6.95 -16.94 10.99
CA ALA A 120 -8.01 -15.95 11.16
C ALA A 120 -8.06 -14.92 10.01
N GLY A 121 -7.10 -14.94 9.10
CA GLY A 121 -6.95 -14.03 7.96
C GLY A 121 -6.13 -12.77 8.25
N TYR A 122 -5.54 -12.62 9.43
CA TYR A 122 -4.69 -11.45 9.72
C TYR A 122 -3.34 -11.57 9.02
N LEU A 123 -2.87 -10.47 8.42
CA LEU A 123 -1.53 -10.41 7.82
C LEU A 123 -0.48 -10.34 8.92
N THR A 124 0.19 -11.46 9.18
CA THR A 124 1.13 -11.63 10.29
C THR A 124 2.54 -11.97 9.84
N THR A 125 3.56 -11.46 10.52
CA THR A 125 4.95 -11.88 10.33
C THR A 125 5.23 -13.19 11.07
N ALA A 126 6.32 -13.88 10.71
CA ALA A 126 6.80 -15.06 11.44
C ALA A 126 7.12 -14.78 12.93
N SER A 127 7.42 -13.52 13.26
CA SER A 127 7.64 -13.04 14.64
C SER A 127 6.36 -12.73 15.42
N GLY A 128 5.18 -12.88 14.81
CA GLY A 128 3.89 -12.67 15.47
C GLY A 128 3.44 -11.20 15.50
N HIS A 129 3.95 -10.35 14.63
CA HIS A 129 3.44 -8.99 14.45
C HIS A 129 2.38 -8.95 13.35
N VAL A 130 1.35 -8.13 13.53
CA VAL A 130 0.24 -7.99 12.59
C VAL A 130 0.29 -6.60 11.99
N LEU A 131 0.14 -6.53 10.67
CA LEU A 131 0.09 -5.27 9.94
C LEU A 131 -1.19 -4.49 10.27
N MET A 132 -1.05 -3.19 10.46
CA MET A 132 -2.17 -2.29 10.75
C MET A 132 -2.42 -1.37 9.55
N GLY A 133 -3.68 -1.01 9.32
CA GLY A 133 -4.06 -0.11 8.23
C GLY A 133 -5.46 0.45 8.42
N TRP A 134 -5.84 1.38 7.55
CA TRP A 134 -7.20 1.88 7.46
C TRP A 134 -8.01 0.99 6.54
N ALA A 135 -9.14 0.48 7.04
CA ALA A 135 -10.06 -0.32 6.23
C ALA A 135 -10.74 0.56 5.17
N ALA A 136 -10.82 0.06 3.94
CA ALA A 136 -11.62 0.68 2.90
C ALA A 136 -13.10 0.35 3.11
N ASP A 137 -13.97 1.28 2.72
CA ASP A 137 -15.41 1.10 2.75
C ASP A 137 -15.91 0.16 1.63
N SER A 138 -17.22 -0.10 1.61
CA SER A 138 -17.87 -0.91 0.56
C SER A 138 -17.72 -0.32 -0.84
N THR A 139 -17.43 0.98 -0.93
CA THR A 139 -17.26 1.72 -2.18
C THR A 139 -15.80 1.83 -2.64
N GLY A 140 -14.86 1.25 -1.88
CA GLY A 140 -13.42 1.29 -2.22
C GLY A 140 -12.74 2.63 -1.92
N SER A 141 -13.36 3.48 -1.09
CA SER A 141 -12.78 4.71 -0.57
C SER A 141 -12.31 4.55 0.86
N ILE A 142 -11.38 5.40 1.26
CA ILE A 142 -10.86 5.46 2.63
C ILE A 142 -11.21 6.85 3.13
N GLY A 143 -12.14 6.93 4.08
CA GLY A 143 -12.56 8.20 4.66
C GLY A 143 -11.39 8.93 5.33
N THR A 144 -11.53 10.24 5.54
CA THR A 144 -10.51 11.06 6.21
C THR A 144 -10.25 10.55 7.63
N GLN A 145 -9.06 9.97 7.85
CA GLN A 145 -8.64 9.47 9.15
C GLN A 145 -7.80 10.50 9.90
N SER A 146 -7.86 10.46 11.23
CA SER A 146 -6.89 11.17 12.09
C SER A 146 -5.51 10.55 11.88
N ARG A 147 -4.52 11.42 11.63
CA ARG A 147 -3.14 11.07 11.24
C ARG A 147 -2.19 11.08 12.44
N ASP A 148 -2.63 11.66 13.55
CA ASP A 148 -1.93 11.84 14.81
C ASP A 148 -2.32 10.79 15.87
N THR A 149 -3.29 9.92 15.57
CA THR A 149 -3.75 8.87 16.49
C THR A 149 -3.81 7.50 15.82
N THR A 150 -3.77 6.45 16.64
CA THR A 150 -3.96 5.06 16.19
C THR A 150 -5.42 4.63 16.12
N SER A 151 -6.38 5.50 16.46
CA SER A 151 -7.80 5.12 16.60
C SER A 151 -8.45 4.65 15.30
N GLY A 152 -7.96 5.11 14.14
CA GLY A 152 -8.43 4.66 12.83
C GLY A 152 -7.78 3.35 12.37
N LEU A 153 -6.64 2.97 12.95
CA LEU A 153 -5.88 1.80 12.51
C LEU A 153 -6.53 0.52 13.02
N THR A 154 -6.87 -0.36 12.09
CA THR A 154 -7.37 -1.71 12.37
C THR A 154 -6.38 -2.75 11.85
N PRO A 155 -6.31 -3.94 12.47
CA PRO A 155 -5.49 -5.01 11.96
C PRO A 155 -5.93 -5.42 10.55
N VAL A 156 -4.99 -5.46 9.62
CA VAL A 156 -5.27 -5.82 8.22
C VAL A 156 -5.66 -7.29 8.17
N ARG A 157 -6.91 -7.53 7.78
CA ARG A 157 -7.49 -8.87 7.68
C ARG A 157 -7.92 -9.16 6.24
N VAL A 158 -7.32 -10.19 5.68
CA VAL A 158 -7.56 -10.72 4.34
C VAL A 158 -8.20 -12.09 4.47
N LEU A 159 -9.48 -12.21 4.09
CA LEU A 159 -10.22 -13.46 4.14
C LEU A 159 -10.33 -14.07 2.76
N THR A 160 -9.61 -15.17 2.53
CA THR A 160 -9.61 -15.90 1.26
C THR A 160 -10.95 -16.56 0.92
N ASN A 161 -11.75 -16.89 1.95
CA ASN A 161 -13.06 -17.53 1.79
C ASN A 161 -14.23 -16.54 1.65
N GLN A 162 -13.97 -15.23 1.57
CA GLN A 162 -15.03 -14.27 1.30
C GLN A 162 -15.34 -14.26 -0.20
N VAL A 163 -16.57 -14.66 -0.52
CA VAL A 163 -17.13 -14.50 -1.84
C VAL A 163 -17.70 -13.09 -1.92
N VAL A 164 -17.18 -12.29 -2.85
CA VAL A 164 -17.69 -10.94 -3.11
C VAL A 164 -18.26 -10.92 -4.51
N GLY A 165 -19.51 -10.50 -4.64
CA GLY A 165 -20.10 -10.07 -5.91
C GLY A 165 -20.24 -8.56 -5.90
N SER A 166 -20.03 -7.91 -7.05
CA SER A 166 -20.32 -6.49 -7.20
C SER A 166 -21.50 -6.36 -8.15
N PRO A 167 -22.67 -5.87 -7.69
CA PRO A 167 -23.80 -5.62 -8.58
C PRO A 167 -23.38 -4.64 -9.67
N THR A 168 -23.97 -4.77 -10.85
CA THR A 168 -23.77 -3.78 -11.91
C THR A 168 -24.60 -2.55 -11.58
N THR A 169 -23.96 -1.38 -11.44
CA THR A 169 -24.64 -0.11 -11.19
C THR A 169 -24.57 0.82 -12.40
N GLN A 170 -23.56 0.63 -13.26
CA GLN A 170 -23.36 1.40 -14.48
C GLN A 170 -23.03 0.49 -15.67
N LEU A 171 -23.64 0.81 -16.80
CA LEU A 171 -23.45 0.10 -18.05
C LEU A 171 -23.26 1.11 -19.20
N THR A 172 -22.23 0.97 -20.02
CA THR A 172 -22.04 1.82 -21.21
C THR A 172 -22.37 1.01 -22.46
N LEU A 173 -23.24 1.58 -23.29
CA LEU A 173 -23.64 1.03 -24.57
C LEU A 173 -23.03 1.86 -25.70
N ALA A 174 -22.15 1.24 -26.45
CA ALA A 174 -21.66 1.78 -27.71
C ALA A 174 -21.93 0.77 -28.83
N ALA A 175 -22.73 1.17 -29.81
CA ALA A 175 -22.96 0.41 -31.03
C ALA A 175 -23.01 1.35 -32.23
N ASN A 176 -22.62 0.81 -33.38
CA ASN A 176 -22.83 1.43 -34.67
C ASN A 176 -24.11 0.86 -35.28
N LEU A 177 -25.08 1.73 -35.53
CA LEU A 177 -26.34 1.43 -36.18
C LEU A 177 -26.23 1.71 -37.69
N PRO A 178 -26.81 0.87 -38.56
CA PRO A 178 -26.73 1.07 -40.01
C PRO A 178 -27.58 2.27 -40.48
N ALA A 179 -27.01 3.19 -41.25
CA ALA A 179 -27.76 4.34 -41.79
C ALA A 179 -28.84 3.91 -42.82
N THR A 180 -28.54 2.86 -43.57
CA THR A 180 -29.39 2.28 -44.63
C THR A 180 -30.74 1.77 -44.11
N SER A 181 -30.80 1.36 -42.84
CA SER A 181 -32.03 0.85 -42.22
C SER A 181 -33.06 1.94 -41.90
N THR A 182 -32.67 3.23 -41.91
CA THR A 182 -33.57 4.38 -41.70
C THR A 182 -33.95 5.12 -42.98
N GLU A 183 -33.54 4.60 -44.14
CA GLU A 183 -33.90 5.13 -45.45
C GLU A 183 -35.33 4.74 -45.86
N ALA A 184 -36.01 5.62 -46.60
CA ALA A 184 -37.35 5.33 -47.14
C ALA A 184 -37.35 4.08 -48.03
N GLY A 185 -38.12 3.06 -47.62
CA GLY A 185 -38.21 1.77 -48.32
C GLY A 185 -37.34 0.64 -47.74
N ALA A 186 -36.62 0.90 -46.65
CA ALA A 186 -35.91 -0.14 -45.91
C ALA A 186 -36.86 -1.19 -45.29
N THR A 187 -36.34 -2.40 -45.04
CA THR A 187 -37.12 -3.53 -44.49
C THR A 187 -37.54 -3.35 -43.03
N GLY A 188 -37.00 -2.34 -42.33
CA GLY A 188 -37.30 -2.09 -40.93
C GLY A 188 -36.78 -3.19 -39.99
N THR A 189 -35.65 -3.81 -40.33
CA THR A 189 -35.07 -4.91 -39.54
C THR A 189 -34.73 -4.43 -38.13
N VAL A 190 -35.21 -5.17 -37.13
CA VAL A 190 -34.89 -4.89 -35.71
C VAL A 190 -33.56 -5.53 -35.39
N GLU A 191 -32.60 -4.73 -34.91
CA GLU A 191 -31.31 -5.22 -34.43
C GLU A 191 -31.40 -5.49 -32.93
N THR A 192 -31.06 -6.70 -32.50
CA THR A 192 -31.13 -7.09 -31.08
C THR A 192 -29.73 -7.33 -30.52
N GLN A 193 -29.45 -6.74 -29.37
CA GLN A 193 -28.24 -6.94 -28.61
C GLN A 193 -28.58 -7.47 -27.21
N VAL A 194 -27.96 -8.59 -26.84
CA VAL A 194 -28.13 -9.17 -25.49
C VAL A 194 -26.93 -8.79 -24.63
N ILE A 195 -27.20 -8.33 -23.42
CA ILE A 195 -26.22 -7.76 -22.51
C ILE A 195 -26.40 -8.35 -21.14
N GLU A 196 -25.33 -8.86 -20.55
CA GLU A 196 -25.38 -9.42 -19.21
C GLU A 196 -25.10 -8.36 -18.12
N TYR A 197 -25.88 -8.39 -17.05
CA TYR A 197 -25.66 -7.62 -15.83
C TYR A 197 -25.73 -8.52 -14.59
N TYR A 198 -25.18 -8.05 -13.47
CA TYR A 198 -25.12 -8.81 -12.22
C TYR A 198 -26.04 -8.23 -11.17
N ASP A 199 -26.81 -9.11 -10.51
CA ASP A 199 -27.65 -8.74 -9.38
C ASP A 199 -26.84 -8.51 -8.08
N ASN A 200 -27.51 -8.04 -7.02
CA ASN A 200 -26.90 -7.80 -5.71
C ASN A 200 -26.38 -9.08 -5.00
N LEU A 201 -26.68 -10.26 -5.55
CA LEU A 201 -26.22 -11.57 -5.09
C LEU A 201 -25.18 -12.19 -6.03
N GLY A 202 -24.77 -11.48 -7.09
CA GLY A 202 -23.80 -11.94 -8.09
C GLY A 202 -24.34 -12.95 -9.11
N LYS A 203 -25.67 -13.11 -9.26
CA LYS A 203 -26.26 -13.90 -10.35
C LYS A 203 -26.24 -13.10 -11.65
N THR A 204 -25.91 -13.79 -12.74
CA THR A 204 -26.01 -13.23 -14.09
C THR A 204 -27.47 -13.11 -14.51
N LYS A 205 -27.83 -11.94 -15.02
CA LYS A 205 -29.10 -11.58 -15.66
C LYS A 205 -28.81 -10.98 -17.03
N THR A 206 -29.81 -10.96 -17.91
CA THR A 206 -29.67 -10.46 -19.28
C THR A 206 -30.69 -9.38 -19.60
N LEU A 207 -30.21 -8.29 -20.19
CA LEU A 207 -30.99 -7.25 -20.85
C LEU A 207 -30.94 -7.49 -22.36
N SER A 208 -32.10 -7.43 -23.00
CA SER A 208 -32.21 -7.45 -24.46
C SER A 208 -32.54 -6.04 -24.92
N VAL A 209 -31.62 -5.44 -25.68
CA VAL A 209 -31.77 -4.11 -26.26
C VAL A 209 -32.13 -4.29 -27.74
N ASN A 210 -33.32 -3.82 -28.12
CA ASN A 210 -33.81 -3.83 -29.49
C ASN A 210 -33.70 -2.43 -30.07
N TYR A 211 -33.03 -2.31 -31.21
CA TYR A 211 -32.94 -1.08 -31.99
C TYR A 211 -33.89 -1.19 -33.17
N ILE A 212 -34.94 -0.37 -33.17
CA ILE A 212 -36.00 -0.36 -34.20
C ILE A 212 -35.81 0.91 -35.05
N PRO A 213 -35.49 0.79 -36.35
CA PRO A 213 -35.37 1.95 -37.21
C PRO A 213 -36.75 2.53 -37.54
N THR A 214 -36.88 3.85 -37.52
CA THR A 214 -38.10 4.52 -38.00
C THR A 214 -37.97 4.73 -39.50
N VAL A 215 -38.74 4.02 -40.33
CA VAL A 215 -38.66 4.17 -41.79
C VAL A 215 -39.65 5.24 -42.27
N PRO A 216 -39.20 6.39 -42.84
CA PRO A 216 -40.08 7.42 -43.34
C PRO A 216 -40.62 7.09 -44.74
N ALA A 217 -41.69 7.76 -45.16
CA ALA A 217 -42.26 7.61 -46.51
C ALA A 217 -41.38 8.24 -47.61
N THR A 218 -40.52 9.21 -47.26
CA THR A 218 -39.59 9.90 -48.16
C THR A 218 -38.36 10.38 -47.37
N GLY A 219 -37.16 10.21 -47.92
CA GLY A 219 -35.90 10.67 -47.31
C GLY A 219 -35.33 9.69 -46.27
N GLU A 220 -34.51 10.23 -45.36
CA GLU A 220 -33.89 9.50 -44.24
C GLU A 220 -34.41 10.11 -42.94
N SER A 221 -34.83 9.26 -41.98
CA SER A 221 -35.31 9.75 -40.69
C SER A 221 -34.16 9.98 -39.71
N ASN A 222 -33.09 9.17 -39.82
CA ASN A 222 -31.99 9.11 -38.85
C ASN A 222 -32.49 8.94 -37.41
N THR A 223 -33.65 8.30 -37.24
CA THR A 223 -34.26 8.05 -35.93
C THR A 223 -34.39 6.56 -35.63
N TRP A 224 -33.98 6.19 -34.43
CA TRP A 224 -34.04 4.82 -33.91
C TRP A 224 -34.77 4.81 -32.58
N THR A 225 -35.76 3.93 -32.45
CA THR A 225 -36.41 3.65 -31.18
C THR A 225 -35.69 2.48 -30.51
N VAL A 226 -35.16 2.71 -29.32
CA VAL A 226 -34.47 1.72 -28.49
C VAL A 226 -35.41 1.22 -27.43
N GLU A 227 -35.68 -0.07 -27.44
CA GLU A 227 -36.47 -0.76 -26.41
C GLU A 227 -35.57 -1.69 -25.60
N ILE A 228 -35.61 -1.55 -24.28
CA ILE A 228 -34.81 -2.35 -23.36
C ILE A 228 -35.74 -3.27 -22.58
N TYR A 229 -35.53 -4.57 -22.71
CA TYR A 229 -36.26 -5.61 -22.01
C TYR A 229 -35.38 -6.28 -20.95
N ASP A 230 -35.93 -6.53 -19.77
CA ASP A 230 -35.28 -7.29 -18.72
C ASP A 230 -35.85 -8.70 -18.63
N ASP A 231 -35.04 -9.69 -19.02
CA ASP A 231 -35.40 -11.10 -18.95
C ASP A 231 -35.62 -11.55 -17.50
N ALA A 232 -34.96 -10.90 -16.54
CA ALA A 232 -35.13 -11.20 -15.11
C ALA A 232 -36.53 -10.89 -14.58
N GLN A 233 -37.28 -10.00 -15.25
CA GLN A 233 -38.67 -9.66 -14.95
C GLN A 233 -39.67 -10.36 -15.87
N GLY A 234 -39.24 -11.42 -16.59
CA GLY A 234 -40.09 -12.13 -17.55
C GLY A 234 -40.24 -11.39 -18.88
N GLY A 235 -39.23 -10.60 -19.28
CA GLY A 235 -39.24 -9.81 -20.51
C GLY A 235 -40.03 -8.51 -20.39
N ALA A 236 -40.07 -7.90 -19.20
CA ALA A 236 -40.72 -6.61 -19.01
C ALA A 236 -39.96 -5.51 -19.76
N LEU A 237 -40.70 -4.57 -20.36
CA LEU A 237 -40.14 -3.37 -20.99
C LEU A 237 -39.74 -2.39 -19.89
N VAL A 238 -38.43 -2.13 -19.75
CA VAL A 238 -37.86 -1.32 -18.66
C VAL A 238 -37.54 0.11 -19.13
N GLY A 239 -37.37 0.31 -20.43
CA GLY A 239 -37.19 1.64 -20.99
C GLY A 239 -37.35 1.68 -22.50
N THR A 240 -37.84 2.81 -22.99
CA THR A 240 -37.98 3.12 -24.42
C THR A 240 -37.47 4.54 -24.68
N TYR A 241 -36.56 4.67 -25.63
CA TYR A 241 -35.88 5.92 -25.96
C TYR A 241 -35.83 6.13 -27.47
N ASP A 242 -36.12 7.34 -27.93
CA ASP A 242 -35.90 7.72 -29.32
C ASP A 242 -34.54 8.42 -29.45
N LEU A 243 -33.67 7.84 -30.28
CA LEU A 243 -32.39 8.38 -30.67
C LEU A 243 -32.54 9.09 -32.02
N VAL A 244 -32.08 10.33 -32.10
CA VAL A 244 -31.95 11.09 -33.35
C VAL A 244 -30.47 11.27 -33.63
N PHE A 245 -30.03 10.98 -34.84
CA PHE A 245 -28.65 11.18 -35.29
C PHE A 245 -28.54 12.37 -36.24
N ASP A 246 -27.37 13.01 -36.25
CA ASP A 246 -27.05 14.13 -37.13
C ASP A 246 -26.62 13.63 -38.53
N ASP A 247 -27.09 14.32 -39.58
CA ASP A 247 -26.75 14.10 -41.00
C ASP A 247 -25.91 15.27 -41.57
N SER A 248 -25.44 16.18 -40.70
CA SER A 248 -24.60 17.29 -41.15
C SER A 248 -23.22 16.80 -41.62
N ARG A 249 -22.62 17.50 -42.59
CA ARG A 249 -21.26 17.19 -43.09
C ARG A 249 -20.15 17.29 -42.03
N THR A 250 -20.44 17.86 -40.86
CA THR A 250 -19.46 18.08 -39.78
C THR A 250 -19.69 17.13 -38.59
N GLY A 251 -20.91 16.62 -38.42
CA GLY A 251 -21.33 15.76 -37.30
C GLY A 251 -21.99 14.43 -37.72
N GLY A 252 -21.99 14.10 -39.01
CA GLY A 252 -22.67 12.94 -39.59
C GLY A 252 -22.45 11.64 -38.82
N GLY A 253 -23.55 11.00 -38.44
CA GLY A 253 -23.57 9.73 -37.71
C GLY A 253 -23.40 9.84 -36.19
N ARG A 254 -23.41 11.05 -35.62
CA ARG A 254 -23.36 11.25 -34.16
C ARG A 254 -24.76 11.43 -33.57
N LEU A 255 -24.90 11.10 -32.29
CA LEU A 255 -26.13 11.33 -31.53
C LEU A 255 -26.45 12.83 -31.48
N LEU A 256 -27.61 13.25 -31.97
CA LEU A 256 -28.08 14.64 -31.92
C LEU A 256 -28.95 14.89 -30.67
N SER A 257 -29.85 13.95 -30.36
CA SER A 257 -30.70 14.03 -29.18
C SER A 257 -31.25 12.66 -28.80
N VAL A 258 -31.52 12.47 -27.51
CA VAL A 258 -32.23 11.31 -26.98
C VAL A 258 -33.49 11.79 -26.28
N THR A 259 -34.64 11.24 -26.68
CA THR A 259 -35.93 11.55 -26.05
C THR A 259 -36.42 10.32 -25.30
N THR A 260 -36.73 10.47 -24.01
CA THR A 260 -37.30 9.37 -23.21
C THR A 260 -38.80 9.24 -23.51
N ILE A 261 -39.23 8.06 -23.97
CA ILE A 261 -40.65 7.71 -24.14
C ILE A 261 -41.17 7.02 -22.87
N ALA A 262 -40.41 6.06 -22.35
CA ALA A 262 -40.74 5.30 -21.15
C ALA A 262 -39.46 4.93 -20.37
N GLY A 263 -39.53 4.83 -19.05
CA GLY A 263 -38.36 4.57 -18.18
C GLY A 263 -37.84 5.85 -17.51
N GLY A 264 -36.61 5.81 -16.98
CA GLY A 264 -36.04 6.97 -16.32
C GLY A 264 -35.42 7.99 -17.29
N PRO A 265 -35.30 9.25 -16.85
CA PRO A 265 -34.91 10.36 -17.71
C PRO A 265 -33.46 10.20 -18.20
N TYR A 266 -33.24 10.57 -19.45
CA TYR A 266 -31.90 10.75 -20.02
C TYR A 266 -31.38 12.17 -19.71
N ASP A 267 -30.16 12.27 -19.21
CA ASP A 267 -29.45 13.53 -19.00
C ASP A 267 -28.49 13.84 -20.17
N PRO A 268 -28.78 14.86 -21.00
CA PRO A 268 -27.94 15.21 -22.15
C PRO A 268 -26.59 15.80 -21.78
N ALA A 269 -26.36 16.24 -20.53
CA ALA A 269 -25.05 16.76 -20.10
C ALA A 269 -24.05 15.65 -19.79
N THR A 270 -24.53 14.51 -19.27
CA THR A 270 -23.69 13.38 -18.85
C THR A 270 -23.80 12.17 -19.77
N GLY A 271 -24.84 12.08 -20.60
CA GLY A 271 -25.12 10.94 -21.47
C GLY A 271 -25.73 9.73 -20.74
N LEU A 272 -26.17 9.93 -19.49
CA LEU A 272 -26.65 8.89 -18.59
C LEU A 272 -28.18 8.82 -18.56
N MET A 273 -28.72 7.62 -18.48
CA MET A 273 -30.13 7.33 -18.22
C MET A 273 -30.24 6.32 -17.08
N SER A 274 -31.24 6.47 -16.22
CA SER A 274 -31.51 5.51 -15.14
C SER A 274 -32.67 4.60 -15.53
N ILE A 275 -32.54 3.28 -15.36
CA ILE A 275 -33.63 2.33 -15.57
C ILE A 275 -33.80 1.43 -14.34
N ASP A 276 -35.03 1.08 -13.99
CA ASP A 276 -35.31 0.22 -12.84
C ASP A 276 -35.37 -1.24 -13.26
N VAL A 277 -34.25 -1.95 -13.20
CA VAL A 277 -34.19 -3.40 -13.47
C VAL A 277 -34.56 -4.21 -12.22
N ALA A 278 -34.74 -5.53 -12.33
CA ALA A 278 -35.08 -6.40 -11.19
C ALA A 278 -34.13 -6.27 -9.99
N SER A 279 -32.88 -5.86 -10.23
CA SER A 279 -31.82 -5.80 -9.22
C SER A 279 -31.61 -4.41 -8.59
N GLY A 280 -32.45 -3.43 -8.94
CA GLY A 280 -32.34 -2.04 -8.51
C GLY A 280 -32.14 -1.08 -9.70
N PRO A 281 -31.95 0.23 -9.43
CA PRO A 281 -31.70 1.21 -10.48
C PRO A 281 -30.33 0.93 -11.14
N LEU A 282 -30.32 0.79 -12.46
CA LEU A 282 -29.14 0.64 -13.30
C LEU A 282 -28.99 1.90 -14.15
N THR A 283 -27.81 2.51 -14.12
CA THR A 283 -27.50 3.67 -14.97
C THR A 283 -26.88 3.20 -16.28
N ILE A 284 -27.49 3.52 -17.41
CA ILE A 284 -26.97 3.22 -18.74
C ILE A 284 -26.40 4.50 -19.36
N ASN A 285 -25.20 4.43 -19.93
CA ASN A 285 -24.58 5.50 -20.70
C ASN A 285 -24.71 5.19 -22.19
N LEU A 286 -25.37 6.08 -22.94
CA LEU A 286 -25.54 5.99 -24.40
C LEU A 286 -24.58 6.91 -25.18
N GLY A 287 -23.80 7.73 -24.48
CA GLY A 287 -22.98 8.80 -25.04
C GLY A 287 -23.60 10.18 -24.87
N VAL A 288 -22.76 11.21 -24.96
CA VAL A 288 -23.18 12.63 -24.90
C VAL A 288 -23.54 13.11 -26.31
N PRO A 289 -24.66 13.84 -26.51
CA PRO A 289 -25.03 14.31 -27.84
C PRO A 289 -23.96 15.24 -28.44
N GLY A 290 -23.63 15.03 -29.72
CA GLY A 290 -22.63 15.77 -30.48
C GLY A 290 -21.20 15.26 -30.36
N GLN A 291 -20.91 14.32 -29.46
CA GLN A 291 -19.61 13.66 -29.33
C GLN A 291 -19.54 12.37 -30.18
N ALA A 292 -18.32 11.91 -30.45
CA ALA A 292 -18.08 10.63 -31.13
C ALA A 292 -18.06 9.43 -30.16
N ASP A 293 -18.15 9.70 -28.85
CA ASP A 293 -18.14 8.68 -27.80
C ASP A 293 -19.58 8.21 -27.51
N GLY A 294 -19.87 6.95 -27.86
CA GLY A 294 -21.16 6.31 -27.59
C GLY A 294 -21.78 5.65 -28.82
N MET A 295 -23.10 5.80 -28.97
CA MET A 295 -23.83 5.28 -30.12
C MET A 295 -23.59 6.13 -31.37
N THR A 296 -23.42 5.46 -32.50
CA THR A 296 -23.21 6.12 -33.80
C THR A 296 -24.07 5.48 -34.88
N GLN A 297 -24.32 6.21 -35.95
CA GLN A 297 -25.05 5.71 -37.12
C GLN A 297 -24.17 5.87 -38.37
N LEU A 298 -23.46 4.81 -38.77
CA LEU A 298 -22.58 4.80 -39.94
C LEU A 298 -22.74 3.53 -40.79
N SER A 299 -22.72 3.70 -42.11
CA SER A 299 -22.64 2.62 -43.11
C SER A 299 -23.75 1.55 -42.96
N ASP A 300 -23.54 0.35 -43.51
CA ASP A 300 -24.57 -0.69 -43.70
C ASP A 300 -24.54 -1.82 -42.64
N GLY A 301 -23.56 -1.82 -41.74
CA GLY A 301 -23.38 -2.91 -40.77
C GLY A 301 -23.72 -2.53 -39.34
N PHE A 302 -24.64 -3.26 -38.71
CA PHE A 302 -24.79 -3.23 -37.25
C PHE A 302 -23.54 -3.84 -36.59
N ALA A 303 -22.90 -3.06 -35.72
CA ALA A 303 -21.73 -3.51 -34.98
C ALA A 303 -21.80 -3.06 -33.52
N PRO A 304 -21.93 -3.96 -32.54
CA PRO A 304 -21.71 -3.61 -31.15
C PRO A 304 -20.22 -3.33 -30.95
N VAL A 305 -19.87 -2.07 -30.64
CA VAL A 305 -18.47 -1.61 -30.59
C VAL A 305 -17.87 -1.88 -29.22
N ALA A 306 -18.57 -1.52 -28.15
CA ALA A 306 -18.15 -1.78 -26.78
C ALA A 306 -19.34 -1.79 -25.83
N VAL A 307 -19.41 -2.83 -24.99
CA VAL A 307 -20.29 -2.85 -23.82
C VAL A 307 -19.39 -2.93 -22.60
N THR A 308 -19.33 -1.87 -21.82
CA THR A 308 -18.59 -1.87 -20.55
C THR A 308 -19.57 -1.86 -19.39
N ARG A 309 -19.19 -2.55 -18.31
CA ARG A 309 -20.00 -2.70 -17.10
C ARG A 309 -19.07 -2.66 -15.89
N ASP A 310 -19.57 -2.13 -14.79
CA ASP A 310 -18.84 -2.02 -13.52
C ASP A 310 -19.05 -3.20 -12.57
N GLY A 311 -20.03 -4.07 -12.86
CA GLY A 311 -20.33 -5.26 -12.06
C GLY A 311 -19.50 -6.49 -12.42
N ALA A 312 -19.39 -7.41 -11.48
CA ALA A 312 -18.66 -8.66 -11.64
C ALA A 312 -19.43 -9.83 -10.97
N PRO A 313 -19.32 -11.05 -11.53
CA PRO A 313 -19.89 -12.24 -10.91
C PRO A 313 -19.25 -12.50 -9.54
N SER A 314 -19.85 -13.37 -8.74
CA SER A 314 -19.25 -13.76 -7.47
C SER A 314 -17.88 -14.39 -7.68
N GLY A 315 -16.87 -13.84 -6.99
CA GLY A 315 -15.48 -14.30 -7.08
C GLY A 315 -14.88 -14.54 -5.70
N THR A 316 -13.93 -15.47 -5.63
CA THR A 316 -13.09 -15.65 -4.43
C THR A 316 -11.81 -14.85 -4.58
N LEU A 317 -11.21 -14.47 -3.46
CA LEU A 317 -9.93 -13.78 -3.46
C LEU A 317 -8.81 -14.72 -3.95
N THR A 318 -8.07 -14.29 -4.96
CA THR A 318 -6.94 -15.05 -5.54
C THR A 318 -5.58 -14.55 -5.08
N GLY A 319 -5.45 -13.24 -4.86
CA GLY A 319 -4.22 -12.62 -4.41
C GLY A 319 -4.46 -11.28 -3.73
N VAL A 320 -3.42 -10.80 -3.05
CA VAL A 320 -3.36 -9.44 -2.52
C VAL A 320 -2.05 -8.80 -2.94
N GLU A 321 -2.09 -7.53 -3.27
CA GLU A 321 -0.95 -6.76 -3.71
C GLU A 321 -0.99 -5.36 -3.08
N VAL A 322 0.19 -4.81 -2.81
CA VAL A 322 0.34 -3.48 -2.23
C VAL A 322 0.97 -2.56 -3.27
N ASP A 323 0.28 -1.45 -3.55
CA ASP A 323 0.75 -0.41 -4.46
C ASP A 323 1.72 0.57 -3.75
N ALA A 324 2.44 1.36 -4.54
CA ALA A 324 3.44 2.32 -4.09
C ALA A 324 2.89 3.37 -3.10
N SER A 325 1.60 3.70 -3.22
CA SER A 325 0.89 4.60 -2.30
C SER A 325 0.45 3.94 -1.00
N GLY A 326 0.83 2.67 -0.74
CA GLY A 326 0.46 1.91 0.44
C GLY A 326 -0.97 1.37 0.42
N LYS A 327 -1.60 1.31 -0.76
CA LYS A 327 -2.95 0.77 -0.94
C LYS A 327 -2.88 -0.74 -1.18
N LEU A 328 -3.57 -1.51 -0.34
CA LEU A 328 -3.68 -2.96 -0.44
C LEU A 328 -4.90 -3.33 -1.29
N TYR A 329 -4.63 -3.87 -2.47
CA TYR A 329 -5.62 -4.35 -3.41
C TYR A 329 -5.78 -5.86 -3.29
N GLY A 330 -7.02 -6.34 -3.33
CA GLY A 330 -7.35 -7.75 -3.49
C GLY A 330 -7.75 -8.03 -4.93
N THR A 331 -7.11 -9.02 -5.55
CA THR A 331 -7.47 -9.53 -6.88
C THR A 331 -8.37 -10.76 -6.73
N TYR A 332 -9.52 -10.73 -7.40
CA TYR A 332 -10.52 -11.78 -7.31
C TYR A 332 -10.55 -12.64 -8.58
N SER A 333 -11.06 -13.87 -8.46
CA SER A 333 -11.14 -14.83 -9.57
C SER A 333 -12.04 -14.36 -10.73
N ASN A 334 -12.87 -13.35 -10.49
CA ASN A 334 -13.73 -12.69 -11.47
C ASN A 334 -13.01 -11.56 -12.23
N GLY A 335 -11.70 -11.34 -11.98
CA GLY A 335 -10.91 -10.28 -12.60
C GLY A 335 -11.08 -8.90 -11.96
N LEU A 336 -11.97 -8.76 -10.96
CA LEU A 336 -12.14 -7.51 -10.23
C LEU A 336 -10.96 -7.29 -9.28
N THR A 337 -10.48 -6.04 -9.23
CA THR A 337 -9.52 -5.60 -8.22
C THR A 337 -10.22 -4.62 -7.28
N ARG A 338 -10.17 -4.87 -5.97
CA ARG A 338 -10.80 -4.02 -4.97
C ARG A 338 -9.81 -3.54 -3.94
N LEU A 339 -9.88 -2.27 -3.57
CA LEU A 339 -9.15 -1.72 -2.44
C LEU A 339 -9.71 -2.31 -1.13
N LEU A 340 -8.85 -2.94 -0.35
CA LEU A 340 -9.22 -3.54 0.95
C LEU A 340 -8.79 -2.65 2.11
N TYR A 341 -7.55 -2.18 2.08
CA TYR A 341 -6.95 -1.36 3.12
C TYR A 341 -5.98 -0.34 2.53
N GLN A 342 -5.65 0.68 3.29
CA GLN A 342 -4.45 1.49 3.07
C GLN A 342 -3.57 1.46 4.31
N ILE A 343 -2.32 1.10 4.11
CA ILE A 343 -1.30 1.02 5.12
C ILE A 343 -0.59 2.38 5.13
N PRO A 344 -0.74 3.19 6.19
CA PRO A 344 0.00 4.42 6.29
C PRO A 344 1.46 4.14 6.63
N VAL A 345 2.31 5.11 6.31
CA VAL A 345 3.71 5.12 6.71
C VAL A 345 3.87 6.01 7.94
N VAL A 346 4.44 5.45 9.00
CA VAL A 346 4.70 6.16 10.25
C VAL A 346 5.99 6.94 10.12
N ASP A 347 5.94 8.24 10.43
CA ASP A 347 7.11 9.11 10.53
C ASP A 347 7.27 9.62 11.96
N VAL A 348 8.51 9.79 12.38
CA VAL A 348 8.85 10.41 13.67
C VAL A 348 9.93 11.46 13.45
N PRO A 349 9.90 12.61 14.16
CA PRO A 349 10.91 13.67 14.00
C PRO A 349 12.35 13.19 14.24
N ASN A 350 12.56 12.34 15.26
CA ASN A 350 13.86 11.78 15.58
C ASN A 350 13.82 10.24 15.59
N VAL A 351 14.18 9.64 14.46
CA VAL A 351 14.18 8.16 14.28
C VAL A 351 15.19 7.45 15.19
N ASN A 352 16.32 8.08 15.51
CA ASN A 352 17.34 7.51 16.38
C ASN A 352 16.99 7.60 17.87
N GLY A 353 15.95 8.37 18.22
CA GLY A 353 15.35 8.38 19.55
C GLY A 353 14.38 7.24 19.80
N LEU A 354 14.04 6.43 18.79
CA LEU A 354 13.10 5.32 18.96
C LEU A 354 13.64 4.25 19.92
N GLN A 355 12.74 3.71 20.74
CA GLN A 355 13.09 2.59 21.60
C GLN A 355 13.03 1.30 20.77
N ALA A 356 14.16 0.64 20.62
CA ALA A 356 14.21 -0.65 19.94
C ALA A 356 13.63 -1.77 20.83
N LEU A 357 12.73 -2.55 20.25
CA LEU A 357 12.10 -3.72 20.84
C LEU A 357 12.59 -5.00 20.15
N GLY A 358 12.04 -6.15 20.53
CA GLY A 358 12.35 -7.43 19.87
C GLY A 358 11.92 -7.46 18.40
N SER A 359 12.45 -8.42 17.65
CA SER A 359 12.02 -8.70 16.27
C SER A 359 12.10 -7.51 15.29
N GLN A 360 13.08 -6.62 15.48
CA GLN A 360 13.24 -5.38 14.68
C GLN A 360 12.06 -4.43 14.71
N THR A 361 11.33 -4.43 15.82
CA THR A 361 10.28 -3.45 16.06
C THR A 361 10.79 -2.28 16.90
N TYR A 362 10.12 -1.14 16.75
CA TYR A 362 10.44 0.12 17.40
C TYR A 362 9.18 0.70 18.04
N ALA A 363 9.36 1.35 19.17
CA ALA A 363 8.31 2.11 19.85
C ALA A 363 8.73 3.57 20.03
N VAL A 364 7.73 4.44 20.08
CA VAL A 364 7.93 5.87 20.36
C VAL A 364 8.44 6.05 21.77
N SER A 365 9.45 6.90 21.94
CA SER A 365 9.98 7.32 23.23
C SER A 365 9.80 8.83 23.42
N GLN A 366 10.18 9.36 24.58
CA GLN A 366 10.21 10.80 24.81
C GLN A 366 11.21 11.52 23.89
N ASP A 367 12.30 10.86 23.51
CA ASP A 367 13.37 11.42 22.69
C ASP A 367 13.07 11.38 21.19
N SER A 368 12.15 10.50 20.73
CA SER A 368 11.75 10.43 19.32
C SER A 368 10.75 11.51 18.92
N GLY A 369 9.99 12.04 19.89
CA GLY A 369 8.82 12.88 19.64
C GLY A 369 7.58 12.08 19.25
N ALA A 370 6.46 12.76 19.01
CA ALA A 370 5.21 12.12 18.58
C ALA A 370 5.33 11.56 17.15
N PHE A 371 4.61 10.47 16.89
CA PHE A 371 4.50 9.89 15.55
C PHE A 371 3.43 10.61 14.72
N PHE A 372 3.56 10.52 13.40
CA PHE A 372 2.54 10.96 12.45
C PHE A 372 2.39 9.94 11.33
N LEU A 373 1.15 9.68 10.91
CA LEU A 373 0.80 8.72 9.87
C LEU A 373 0.65 9.43 8.53
N TRP A 374 1.57 9.21 7.60
CA TRP A 374 1.50 9.74 6.24
C TRP A 374 0.97 8.70 5.26
N ASP A 375 0.50 9.17 4.10
CA ASP A 375 0.35 8.27 2.95
C ASP A 375 1.73 7.89 2.43
N ALA A 376 1.90 6.68 1.90
CA ALA A 376 3.18 6.27 1.35
C ALA A 376 3.50 7.12 0.10
N GLY A 377 4.75 7.57 -0.01
CA GLY A 377 5.22 8.47 -1.07
C GLY A 377 4.78 9.93 -0.94
N ALA A 378 4.05 10.30 0.12
CA ALA A 378 3.56 11.66 0.33
C ALA A 378 4.30 12.39 1.46
N GLY A 379 4.56 13.69 1.28
CA GLY A 379 5.22 14.49 2.29
C GLY A 379 6.68 14.05 2.48
N PRO A 380 7.15 13.79 3.71
CA PRO A 380 8.54 13.46 3.95
C PRO A 380 8.83 11.94 4.02
N THR A 381 7.81 11.10 3.81
CA THR A 381 7.94 9.64 3.82
C THR A 381 8.28 9.08 2.46
N GLY A 382 8.87 7.88 2.48
CA GLY A 382 9.16 7.09 1.30
C GLY A 382 7.93 6.38 0.72
N GLU A 383 8.11 5.81 -0.47
CA GLU A 383 7.11 4.95 -1.11
C GLU A 383 7.12 3.55 -0.48
N MET A 384 5.97 2.88 -0.53
CA MET A 384 5.86 1.48 -0.13
C MET A 384 6.23 0.60 -1.32
N LEU A 385 6.94 -0.49 -1.09
CA LEU A 385 7.26 -1.46 -2.14
C LEU A 385 6.75 -2.83 -1.70
N GLY A 386 5.80 -3.37 -2.46
CA GLY A 386 5.48 -4.79 -2.43
C GLY A 386 6.60 -5.60 -3.10
N TYR A 387 6.62 -6.91 -2.87
CA TYR A 387 7.63 -7.82 -3.41
C TYR A 387 9.07 -7.43 -3.03
N ALA A 388 9.26 -6.80 -1.88
CA ALA A 388 10.55 -6.31 -1.46
C ALA A 388 10.74 -6.44 0.05
N SER A 389 11.99 -6.65 0.46
CA SER A 389 12.40 -6.63 1.86
C SER A 389 13.66 -5.78 2.03
N GLU A 390 13.72 -4.97 3.08
CA GLU A 390 14.95 -4.26 3.46
C GLU A 390 15.97 -5.28 4.01
N GLY A 391 17.17 -5.32 3.41
CA GLY A 391 18.29 -6.09 3.93
C GLY A 391 18.88 -5.49 5.22
N SER A 392 19.91 -6.13 5.77
CA SER A 392 20.67 -5.55 6.87
C SER A 392 21.45 -4.31 6.38
N ALA A 393 21.51 -3.27 7.19
CA ALA A 393 22.37 -2.11 6.93
C ALA A 393 23.86 -2.39 7.19
N VAL A 394 24.20 -3.59 7.67
CA VAL A 394 25.57 -3.94 8.06
C VAL A 394 26.42 -4.39 6.87
N ASP A 395 27.55 -3.72 6.66
CA ASP A 395 28.64 -4.22 5.81
C ASP A 395 29.66 -5.02 6.63
N VAL A 396 29.67 -6.34 6.41
CA VAL A 396 30.55 -7.29 7.11
C VAL A 396 32.03 -6.98 6.89
N ALA A 397 32.43 -6.53 5.70
CA ALA A 397 33.84 -6.24 5.42
C ALA A 397 34.32 -5.06 6.30
N THR A 398 33.51 -3.99 6.35
CA THR A 398 33.77 -2.85 7.22
C THR A 398 33.77 -3.27 8.69
N GLU A 399 32.80 -4.06 9.16
CA GLU A 399 32.76 -4.53 10.56
C GLU A 399 33.98 -5.38 10.95
N LEU A 400 34.45 -6.28 10.07
CA LEU A 400 35.64 -7.10 10.34
C LEU A 400 36.91 -6.24 10.46
N THR A 401 37.05 -5.19 9.64
CA THR A 401 38.19 -4.27 9.80
C THR A 401 38.11 -3.49 11.11
N GLN A 402 36.92 -3.04 11.51
CA GLN A 402 36.70 -2.38 12.80
C GLN A 402 36.94 -3.32 13.98
N MET A 403 36.61 -4.61 13.85
CA MET A 403 36.91 -5.64 14.85
C MET A 403 38.42 -5.74 15.07
N ILE A 404 39.20 -5.86 14.00
CA ILE A 404 40.67 -5.97 14.07
C ILE A 404 41.27 -4.71 14.72
N GLN A 405 40.79 -3.52 14.36
CA GLN A 405 41.24 -2.28 14.98
C GLN A 405 40.93 -2.24 16.47
N THR A 406 39.71 -2.63 16.86
CA THR A 406 39.26 -2.60 18.25
C THR A 406 39.99 -3.66 19.10
N GLN A 407 40.28 -4.83 18.53
CA GLN A 407 41.09 -5.88 19.16
C GLN A 407 42.54 -5.40 19.42
N ARG A 408 43.15 -4.70 18.44
CA ARG A 408 44.47 -4.07 18.62
C ARG A 408 44.43 -2.98 19.70
N ALA A 409 43.38 -2.16 19.75
CA ALA A 409 43.21 -1.16 20.79
C ALA A 409 43.03 -1.78 22.18
N TYR A 410 42.26 -2.87 22.29
CA TYR A 410 42.08 -3.62 23.54
C TYR A 410 43.40 -4.21 24.05
N SER A 411 44.17 -4.88 23.18
CA SER A 411 45.49 -5.44 23.55
C SER A 411 46.52 -4.37 23.91
N SER A 412 46.48 -3.20 23.26
CA SER A 412 47.30 -2.05 23.63
C SER A 412 46.97 -1.53 25.03
N ASN A 413 45.69 -1.36 25.37
CA ASN A 413 45.26 -0.95 26.72
C ASN A 413 45.66 -1.98 27.78
N ALA A 414 45.55 -3.29 27.48
CA ALA A 414 45.99 -4.34 28.37
C ALA A 414 47.50 -4.27 28.64
N LYS A 415 48.31 -3.95 27.61
CA LYS A 415 49.76 -3.77 27.79
C LYS A 415 50.10 -2.58 28.68
N VAL A 416 49.34 -1.48 28.59
CA VAL A 416 49.50 -0.33 29.51
C VAL A 416 49.27 -0.76 30.96
N ILE A 417 48.21 -1.55 31.23
CA ILE A 417 47.93 -2.06 32.57
C ILE A 417 49.09 -2.94 33.07
N GLN A 418 49.61 -3.84 32.22
CA GLN A 418 50.76 -4.68 32.55
C GLN A 418 51.99 -3.83 32.93
N THR A 419 52.33 -2.81 32.13
CA THR A 419 53.48 -1.94 32.44
C THR A 419 53.30 -1.17 33.75
N VAL A 420 52.07 -0.79 34.08
CA VAL A 420 51.76 -0.12 35.35
C VAL A 420 51.89 -1.09 36.53
N ASP A 421 51.46 -2.35 36.36
CA ASP A 421 51.60 -3.41 37.36
C ASP A 421 53.07 -3.76 37.63
N GLU A 422 53.88 -3.89 36.57
CA GLU A 422 55.33 -4.10 36.67
C GLU A 422 56.01 -2.96 37.47
N MET A 423 55.63 -1.70 37.22
CA MET A 423 56.14 -0.55 37.97
C MET A 423 55.72 -0.58 39.46
N LEU A 424 54.49 -0.98 39.76
CA LEU A 424 54.02 -1.12 41.15
C LEU A 424 54.79 -2.21 41.89
N GLN A 425 55.02 -3.33 41.23
CA GLN A 425 55.80 -4.43 41.79
C GLN A 425 57.23 -3.97 42.11
N GLU A 426 57.89 -3.25 41.21
CA GLU A 426 59.23 -2.71 41.43
C GLU A 426 59.25 -1.70 42.60
N THR A 427 58.26 -0.81 42.68
CA THR A 427 58.16 0.12 43.82
C THR A 427 57.92 -0.58 45.16
N THR A 428 57.24 -1.73 45.15
CA THR A 428 57.02 -2.54 46.36
C THR A 428 58.32 -3.22 46.79
N ASN A 429 59.13 -3.67 45.83
CA ASN A 429 60.44 -4.29 46.07
C ASN A 429 61.48 -3.30 46.62
N LEU A 430 61.36 -2.00 46.33
CA LEU A 430 62.23 -0.94 46.87
C LEU A 430 62.09 -0.72 48.39
N LYS A 431 61.00 -1.20 49.02
CA LYS A 431 60.76 -1.01 50.46
C LYS A 431 61.44 -2.08 51.33
N ARG A 432 62.41 -2.81 50.79
CA ARG A 432 63.08 -3.92 51.49
C ARG A 432 64.54 -3.65 51.78
#